data_AF-A0A016UEZ5-F1
#
_entry.id   AF-A0A016UEZ5-F1
#
_cell.length_a   1.000
_cell.length_b   1.000
_cell.length_c   1.000
_cell.angle_alpha   90.00
_cell.angle_beta   90.00
_cell.angle_gamma   90.00
#
_symmetry.space_group_name_H-M   'P 1'
#
loop_
_entity.id
_entity.type
_entity.pdbx_description
1 polymer ?
#
loop_
_entity_poly.entity_id
_entity_poly.type
_entity_poly.pdbx_seq_one_letter_code
_entity_poly.pdbx_strand_id
1 'polypeptide(L)'
;MAVVIAQPNKSDSLDSTTSAAGNPNAPSFFKHADLIEEGDTVIIYVTFDSTHAIIARRGQTLCMKYGALRHEFVIGKPWGSRISATAGYVYALRPSAELWTRSLPRRTQILYTPDCSLILQLLDARPGSVICESGTGSGSLSHAIALAVAPSGHLYTHDIEESRTKKVEQEFKEHGLADVTTAVVQNVCTDGFFVTNACDGVFLDVPAPWEAVPHAAAAISRFRGGRLVSFSPCIEQVQRACEIMRQVGFVQVETVEIVPRTYKVVELARQSLAEFEASGDQTAVQGARSGSDRIRKRKLEEETTG
;
A
#
# COMPACT_ATOMS: atom_id res chain seq x y z
N MET A 1 -8.56 -13.53 -10.17
CA MET A 1 -7.16 -13.22 -9.81
C MET A 1 -6.68 -14.31 -8.89
N ALA A 2 -5.66 -15.07 -9.31
CA ALA A 2 -5.31 -16.33 -8.66
C ALA A 2 -3.92 -16.27 -8.04
N VAL A 3 -3.84 -16.62 -6.76
CA VAL A 3 -2.61 -16.76 -5.99
C VAL A 3 -2.29 -18.24 -5.90
N VAL A 4 -1.15 -18.63 -6.47
CA VAL A 4 -0.68 -20.03 -6.42
C VAL A 4 0.32 -20.19 -5.29
N ILE A 5 0.08 -21.14 -4.39
CA ILE A 5 0.96 -21.44 -3.25
C ILE A 5 1.63 -22.79 -3.47
N ALA A 6 2.90 -22.93 -3.11
CA ALA A 6 3.60 -24.20 -3.14
C ALA A 6 4.72 -24.28 -2.09
N GLN A 7 5.08 -25.49 -1.64
CA GLN A 7 6.14 -25.75 -0.66
C GLN A 7 7.16 -26.78 -1.17
N PRO A 8 8.48 -26.65 -0.89
CA PRO A 8 9.46 -27.70 -1.12
C PRO A 8 9.36 -28.80 -0.05
N ASN A 9 9.81 -30.00 -0.40
CA ASN A 9 9.88 -31.16 0.50
C ASN A 9 10.94 -30.94 1.60
N LYS A 10 10.64 -31.30 2.87
CA LYS A 10 11.41 -30.87 4.05
C LYS A 10 11.96 -32.03 4.91
N SER A 11 13.11 -31.82 5.54
CA SER A 11 13.61 -32.56 6.72
C SER A 11 13.91 -31.58 7.87
N ASP A 12 13.69 -32.01 9.12
CA ASP A 12 13.43 -31.14 10.28
C ASP A 12 14.65 -30.52 11.00
N SER A 13 14.51 -29.27 11.47
CA SER A 13 14.78 -28.81 12.86
C SER A 13 14.60 -27.28 13.01
N LEU A 14 14.17 -26.84 14.19
CA LEU A 14 13.80 -25.47 14.58
C LEU A 14 14.63 -25.03 15.79
N ASP A 15 14.97 -23.73 15.87
CA ASP A 15 15.14 -23.02 17.14
C ASP A 15 14.92 -21.50 16.96
N SER A 16 14.40 -20.86 17.99
CA SER A 16 13.97 -19.44 18.01
C SER A 16 14.44 -18.73 19.28
N THR A 17 14.72 -17.43 19.21
CA THR A 17 14.85 -16.55 20.39
C THR A 17 14.45 -15.09 20.12
N THR A 18 14.13 -14.41 21.22
CA THR A 18 13.28 -13.23 21.53
C THR A 18 13.77 -11.81 21.15
N SER A 19 12.82 -10.85 21.12
CA SER A 19 12.91 -9.45 20.66
C SER A 19 13.41 -8.41 21.70
N ALA A 20 13.98 -7.30 21.20
CA ALA A 20 14.54 -6.17 21.96
C ALA A 20 13.79 -4.83 21.73
N ALA A 21 13.89 -3.91 22.69
CA ALA A 21 13.26 -2.58 22.72
C ALA A 21 13.76 -1.64 21.59
N GLY A 22 12.87 -0.79 21.08
CA GLY A 22 13.04 -0.01 19.84
C GLY A 22 14.15 1.06 19.88
N ASN A 23 14.92 1.12 18.79
CA ASN A 23 16.00 2.07 18.54
C ASN A 23 15.44 3.49 18.29
N PRO A 24 15.91 4.55 18.98
CA PRO A 24 15.46 5.93 18.75
C PRO A 24 15.84 6.50 17.37
N ASN A 25 16.84 5.91 16.70
CA ASN A 25 17.19 6.20 15.30
C ASN A 25 16.45 5.29 14.31
N ALA A 26 15.42 4.56 14.77
CA ALA A 26 14.64 3.71 13.90
C ALA A 26 13.95 4.55 12.80
N PRO A 27 13.82 3.99 11.60
CA PRO A 27 13.09 4.62 10.51
C PRO A 27 11.64 4.91 10.88
N SER A 28 10.99 5.89 10.23
CA SER A 28 9.62 6.30 10.57
C SER A 28 8.59 5.17 10.52
N PHE A 29 8.84 4.11 9.75
CA PHE A 29 7.98 2.92 9.70
C PHE A 29 8.16 1.96 10.89
N PHE A 30 9.28 2.01 11.61
CA PHE A 30 9.55 1.22 12.82
C PHE A 30 9.56 2.05 14.11
N LYS A 31 9.51 3.38 13.98
CA LYS A 31 9.60 4.33 15.09
C LYS A 31 8.23 4.64 15.69
N HIS A 32 8.13 4.47 17.00
CA HIS A 32 6.94 4.82 17.80
C HIS A 32 7.18 6.06 18.68
N ALA A 33 7.78 7.12 18.14
CA ALA A 33 7.96 8.39 18.87
C ALA A 33 6.66 9.21 18.94
N ASP A 34 6.43 9.96 20.02
CA ASP A 34 5.17 10.70 20.22
C ASP A 34 4.99 11.87 19.26
N LEU A 35 6.08 12.54 18.89
CA LEU A 35 6.10 13.72 18.04
C LEU A 35 6.69 13.40 16.66
N ILE A 36 6.27 14.17 15.67
CA ILE A 36 6.82 14.14 14.32
C ILE A 36 8.12 14.94 14.30
N GLU A 37 9.20 14.37 13.79
CA GLU A 37 10.50 15.01 13.68
C GLU A 37 10.85 15.33 12.22
N GLU A 38 11.88 16.16 12.05
CA GLU A 38 12.42 16.42 10.72
C GLU A 38 13.12 15.16 10.18
N GLY A 39 12.87 14.82 8.92
CA GLY A 39 13.27 13.58 8.29
C GLY A 39 12.21 12.48 8.34
N ASP A 40 11.17 12.61 9.16
CA ASP A 40 10.15 11.56 9.24
C ASP A 40 9.31 11.44 7.97
N THR A 41 9.02 10.20 7.56
CA THR A 41 7.96 9.92 6.58
C THR A 41 6.61 10.09 7.26
N VAL A 42 5.76 10.96 6.72
CA VAL A 42 4.43 11.28 7.27
C VAL A 42 3.36 11.06 6.20
N ILE A 43 2.27 10.40 6.56
CA ILE A 43 1.10 10.27 5.70
C ILE A 43 0.13 11.40 6.00
N ILE A 44 -0.03 12.32 5.07
CA ILE A 44 -1.02 13.39 5.11
C ILE A 44 -2.34 12.85 4.59
N TYR A 45 -3.27 12.60 5.50
CA TYR A 45 -4.64 12.20 5.20
C TYR A 45 -5.51 13.45 4.99
N VAL A 46 -6.03 13.58 3.78
CA VAL A 46 -6.86 14.72 3.36
C VAL A 46 -8.32 14.30 3.31
N THR A 47 -8.61 13.23 2.57
CA THR A 47 -9.93 12.58 2.51
C THR A 47 -9.75 11.09 2.34
N PHE A 48 -10.86 10.33 2.33
CA PHE A 48 -10.82 8.89 2.08
C PHE A 48 -10.10 8.53 0.76
N ASP A 49 -10.29 9.33 -0.30
CA ASP A 49 -9.70 9.09 -1.62
C ASP A 49 -8.39 9.87 -1.86
N SER A 50 -7.93 10.67 -0.88
CA SER A 50 -6.78 11.56 -1.05
C SER A 50 -5.86 11.48 0.17
N THR A 51 -4.73 10.83 -0.05
CA THR A 51 -3.64 10.66 0.92
C THR A 51 -2.31 10.93 0.22
N HIS A 52 -1.40 11.63 0.89
CA HIS A 52 -0.08 11.97 0.36
C HIS A 52 1.01 11.55 1.35
N ALA A 53 2.05 10.90 0.88
CA ALA A 53 3.26 10.69 1.67
C ALA A 53 4.21 11.87 1.48
N ILE A 54 4.78 12.37 2.58
CA ILE A 54 5.82 13.40 2.56
C ILE A 54 6.99 12.99 3.44
N ILE A 55 8.16 13.54 3.16
CA ILE A 55 9.25 13.61 4.13
C ILE A 55 9.18 14.97 4.82
N ALA A 56 8.99 14.99 6.14
CA ALA A 56 8.91 16.21 6.93
C ALA A 56 10.25 16.96 6.88
N ARG A 57 10.27 18.15 6.28
CA ARG A 57 11.50 18.96 6.06
C ARG A 57 11.14 20.43 6.12
N ARG A 58 11.84 21.22 6.93
CA ARG A 58 11.54 22.66 7.05
C ARG A 58 11.74 23.37 5.71
N GLY A 59 10.91 24.38 5.44
CA GLY A 59 10.91 25.11 4.16
C GLY A 59 10.20 24.40 3.01
N GLN A 60 9.85 23.11 3.13
CA GLN A 60 9.06 22.41 2.12
C GLN A 60 7.56 22.62 2.30
N THR A 61 6.83 22.54 1.19
CA THR A 61 5.37 22.73 1.14
C THR A 61 4.74 21.66 0.27
N LEU A 62 3.73 20.97 0.81
CA LEU A 62 2.85 20.10 0.05
C LEU A 62 1.68 20.91 -0.51
N CYS A 63 1.55 20.94 -1.83
CA CYS A 63 0.39 21.51 -2.50
C CYS A 63 -0.65 20.42 -2.79
N MET A 64 -1.89 20.64 -2.37
CA MET A 64 -3.01 19.72 -2.53
C MET A 64 -4.28 20.47 -2.93
N LYS A 65 -5.33 19.74 -3.34
CA LYS A 65 -6.59 20.32 -3.80
C LYS A 65 -7.22 21.29 -2.79
N TYR A 66 -7.00 21.04 -1.50
CA TYR A 66 -7.51 21.85 -0.38
C TYR A 66 -6.42 22.74 0.22
N GLY A 67 -5.58 23.32 -0.64
CA GLY A 67 -4.58 24.31 -0.24
C GLY A 67 -3.17 23.77 -0.06
N ALA A 68 -2.33 24.56 0.60
CA ALA A 68 -0.93 24.26 0.83
C ALA A 68 -0.67 23.96 2.30
N LEU A 69 0.19 22.97 2.56
CA LEU A 69 0.64 22.58 3.88
C LEU A 69 2.16 22.77 3.97
N ARG A 70 2.60 23.76 4.75
CA ARG A 70 4.03 23.94 5.08
C ARG A 70 4.45 22.90 6.11
N HIS A 71 5.55 22.21 5.87
CA HIS A 71 5.99 21.09 6.72
C HIS A 71 6.38 21.54 8.14
N GLU A 72 6.74 22.81 8.33
CA GLU A 72 7.01 23.40 9.65
C GLU A 72 5.82 23.35 10.62
N PHE A 73 4.59 23.25 10.11
CA PHE A 73 3.38 23.07 10.93
C PHE A 73 3.10 21.60 11.29
N VAL A 74 3.80 20.67 10.64
CA VAL A 74 3.73 19.23 10.89
C VAL A 74 4.79 18.83 11.92
N ILE A 75 6.01 19.34 11.77
CA ILE A 75 7.14 19.03 12.67
C ILE A 75 6.83 19.50 14.10
N GLY A 76 7.09 18.63 15.07
CA GLY A 76 6.82 18.84 16.49
C GLY A 76 5.38 18.59 16.92
N LYS A 77 4.48 18.22 15.99
CA LYS A 77 3.11 17.83 16.33
C LYS A 77 3.04 16.36 16.74
N PRO A 78 2.14 15.99 17.66
CA PRO A 78 1.82 14.59 17.89
C PRO A 78 1.28 13.90 16.64
N TRP A 79 1.57 12.62 16.46
CA TRP A 79 0.95 11.82 15.41
C TRP A 79 -0.57 11.76 15.57
N GLY A 80 -1.29 11.77 14.45
CA GLY A 80 -2.76 11.87 14.41
C GLY A 80 -3.29 13.30 14.57
N SER A 81 -2.43 14.30 14.75
CA SER A 81 -2.87 15.68 14.93
C SER A 81 -3.62 16.22 13.70
N ARG A 82 -4.66 17.00 13.96
CA ARG A 82 -5.31 17.85 12.97
C ARG A 82 -4.44 19.08 12.71
N ILE A 83 -4.07 19.30 11.45
CA ILE A 83 -3.18 20.40 11.04
C ILE A 83 -3.94 21.31 10.07
N SER A 84 -3.94 22.61 10.36
CA SER A 84 -4.51 23.61 9.45
C SER A 84 -3.64 23.75 8.20
N ALA A 85 -4.27 23.64 7.03
CA ALA A 85 -3.69 24.02 5.75
C ALA A 85 -4.20 25.43 5.36
N THR A 86 -3.72 25.98 4.24
CA THR A 86 -4.24 27.29 3.79
C THR A 86 -5.74 27.28 3.49
N ALA A 87 -6.33 26.11 3.20
CA ALA A 87 -7.77 25.93 3.04
C ALA A 87 -8.27 24.65 3.73
N GLY A 88 -8.73 24.76 4.98
CA GLY A 88 -9.26 23.63 5.75
C GLY A 88 -8.20 22.95 6.61
N TYR A 89 -8.31 21.63 6.77
CA TYR A 89 -7.43 20.86 7.63
C TYR A 89 -7.13 19.48 7.07
N VAL A 90 -6.05 18.88 7.57
CA VAL A 90 -5.60 17.52 7.27
C VAL A 90 -5.21 16.80 8.56
N TYR A 91 -4.96 15.50 8.49
CA TYR A 91 -4.39 14.72 9.58
C TYR A 91 -3.01 14.19 9.20
N ALA A 92 -2.05 14.30 10.13
CA ALA A 92 -0.71 13.71 9.95
C ALA A 92 -0.65 12.34 10.63
N LEU A 93 -0.66 11.27 9.84
CA LEU A 93 -0.71 9.89 10.30
C LEU A 93 0.68 9.25 10.23
N ARG A 94 0.91 8.26 11.12
CA ARG A 94 2.09 7.40 11.06
C ARG A 94 2.07 6.61 9.76
N PRO A 95 3.22 6.41 9.12
CA PRO A 95 3.30 5.54 7.96
C PRO A 95 3.04 4.09 8.36
N SER A 96 2.36 3.37 7.48
CA SER A 96 2.19 1.92 7.52
C SER A 96 2.26 1.41 6.09
N ALA A 97 2.46 0.10 5.88
CA ALA A 97 2.42 -0.45 4.53
C ALA A 97 1.07 -0.17 3.83
N GLU A 98 -0.06 -0.29 4.53
CA GLU A 98 -1.39 -0.01 3.95
C GLU A 98 -1.54 1.46 3.53
N LEU A 99 -1.13 2.39 4.37
CA LEU A 99 -1.21 3.81 4.05
C LEU A 99 -0.23 4.16 2.93
N TRP A 100 0.96 3.57 2.92
CA TRP A 100 1.93 3.73 1.84
C TRP A 100 1.37 3.21 0.51
N THR A 101 0.79 2.01 0.47
CA THR A 101 0.11 1.46 -0.72
C THR A 101 -0.91 2.42 -1.33
N ARG A 102 -1.58 3.23 -0.49
CA ARG A 102 -2.58 4.22 -0.94
C ARG A 102 -1.96 5.53 -1.43
N SER A 103 -0.82 5.92 -0.87
CA SER A 103 -0.19 7.22 -1.15
C SER A 103 1.00 7.16 -2.11
N LEU A 104 1.53 5.98 -2.40
CA LEU A 104 2.77 5.83 -3.16
C LEU A 104 2.64 6.36 -4.60
N PRO A 105 3.72 6.89 -5.19
CA PRO A 105 3.75 7.25 -6.61
C PRO A 105 3.62 6.00 -7.49
N ARG A 106 2.46 5.82 -8.12
CA ARG A 106 2.21 4.64 -8.96
C ARG A 106 3.02 4.70 -10.26
N ARG A 107 3.87 3.69 -10.44
CA ARG A 107 4.68 3.48 -11.66
C ARG A 107 4.19 2.28 -12.47
N THR A 108 3.50 1.37 -11.79
CA THR A 108 2.96 0.12 -12.31
C THR A 108 1.58 -0.13 -11.73
N GLN A 109 0.90 -1.17 -12.22
CA GLN A 109 -0.14 -1.80 -11.41
C GLN A 109 0.48 -2.30 -10.09
N ILE A 110 -0.29 -2.21 -9.02
CA ILE A 110 0.15 -2.60 -7.67
C ILE A 110 -0.81 -3.61 -7.06
N LEU A 111 -0.29 -4.37 -6.10
CA LEU A 111 -1.08 -5.13 -5.16
C LEU A 111 -1.57 -4.23 -4.04
N TYR A 112 -2.84 -4.41 -3.67
CA TYR A 112 -3.47 -3.70 -2.58
C TYR A 112 -3.49 -4.55 -1.31
N THR A 113 -3.83 -3.90 -0.20
CA THR A 113 -3.81 -4.47 1.15
C THR A 113 -4.41 -5.88 1.27
N PRO A 114 -5.58 -6.20 0.67
CA PRO A 114 -6.14 -7.55 0.78
C PRO A 114 -5.21 -8.62 0.22
N ASP A 115 -4.72 -8.45 -1.01
CA ASP A 115 -3.78 -9.39 -1.63
C ASP A 115 -2.45 -9.42 -0.88
N CYS A 116 -1.89 -8.26 -0.53
CA CYS A 116 -0.66 -8.19 0.24
C CYS A 116 -0.76 -8.96 1.56
N SER A 117 -1.88 -8.80 2.29
CA SER A 117 -2.10 -9.49 3.56
C SER A 117 -2.16 -11.01 3.41
N LEU A 118 -2.84 -11.48 2.36
CA LEU A 118 -2.92 -12.90 2.03
C LEU A 118 -1.54 -13.43 1.61
N ILE A 119 -0.82 -12.72 0.75
CA ILE A 119 0.52 -13.11 0.27
C ILE A 119 1.50 -13.22 1.44
N LEU A 120 1.54 -12.25 2.36
CA LEU A 120 2.40 -12.31 3.54
C LEU A 120 2.11 -13.54 4.40
N GLN A 121 0.82 -13.81 4.66
CA GLN A 121 0.38 -14.99 5.40
C GLN A 121 0.78 -16.29 4.69
N LEU A 122 0.59 -16.34 3.36
CA LEU A 122 0.88 -17.51 2.54
C LEU A 122 2.38 -17.77 2.39
N LEU A 123 3.21 -16.73 2.43
CA LEU A 123 4.67 -16.83 2.47
C LEU A 123 5.23 -17.21 3.85
N ASP A 124 4.39 -17.22 4.90
CA ASP A 124 4.85 -17.33 6.30
C ASP A 124 5.90 -16.24 6.62
N ALA A 125 5.65 -15.02 6.12
CA ALA A 125 6.52 -13.88 6.36
C ALA A 125 6.46 -13.46 7.84
N ARG A 126 7.61 -13.50 8.51
CA ARG A 126 7.77 -13.18 9.93
C ARG A 126 9.14 -12.54 10.19
N PRO A 127 9.35 -11.93 11.37
CA PRO A 127 10.66 -11.40 11.73
C PRO A 127 11.76 -12.45 11.56
N GLY A 128 12.83 -12.10 10.85
CA GLY A 128 13.92 -13.03 10.53
C GLY A 128 13.77 -13.79 9.21
N SER A 129 12.61 -13.77 8.56
CA SER A 129 12.44 -14.43 7.26
C SER A 129 13.29 -13.74 6.18
N VAL A 130 13.93 -14.53 5.32
CA VAL A 130 14.54 -14.04 4.08
C VAL A 130 13.54 -14.26 2.95
N ILE A 131 13.10 -13.19 2.28
CA ILE A 131 12.10 -13.25 1.22
C ILE A 131 12.69 -12.72 -0.08
N CYS A 132 12.41 -13.40 -1.19
CA CYS A 132 12.70 -12.91 -2.53
C CYS A 132 11.41 -12.48 -3.21
N GLU A 133 11.45 -11.37 -3.92
CA GLU A 133 10.33 -10.82 -4.67
C GLU A 133 10.78 -10.51 -6.10
N SER A 134 9.89 -10.72 -7.07
CA SER A 134 10.00 -10.16 -8.42
C SER A 134 8.60 -10.07 -9.04
N GLY A 135 8.15 -8.99 -9.67
CA GLY A 135 8.81 -7.71 -9.88
C GLY A 135 8.63 -6.72 -8.73
N THR A 136 9.63 -5.86 -8.53
CA THR A 136 9.61 -4.77 -7.52
C THR A 136 8.44 -3.80 -7.78
N GLY A 137 8.17 -3.48 -9.04
CA GLY A 137 7.06 -2.61 -9.41
C GLY A 137 7.12 -1.25 -8.71
N SER A 138 6.01 -0.83 -8.11
CA SER A 138 5.96 0.43 -7.36
C SER A 138 6.34 0.28 -5.88
N GLY A 139 6.74 -0.91 -5.41
CA GLY A 139 7.17 -1.15 -4.04
C GLY A 139 6.05 -1.32 -3.00
N SER A 140 4.80 -1.55 -3.43
CA SER A 140 3.65 -1.75 -2.52
C SER A 140 3.83 -2.96 -1.62
N LEU A 141 3.98 -4.15 -2.21
CA LEU A 141 4.21 -5.39 -1.48
C LEU A 141 5.59 -5.39 -0.81
N SER A 142 6.60 -4.82 -1.47
CA SER A 142 7.96 -4.72 -0.91
C SER A 142 8.00 -4.04 0.45
N HIS A 143 7.26 -2.95 0.65
CA HIS A 143 7.15 -2.31 1.97
C HIS A 143 6.47 -3.23 2.97
N ALA A 144 5.39 -3.92 2.58
CA ALA A 144 4.69 -4.85 3.46
C ALA A 144 5.60 -6.02 3.90
N ILE A 145 6.40 -6.58 2.98
CA ILE A 145 7.38 -7.62 3.29
C ILE A 145 8.49 -7.07 4.19
N ALA A 146 9.09 -5.93 3.84
CA ALA A 146 10.18 -5.34 4.62
C ALA A 146 9.80 -5.11 6.09
N LEU A 147 8.57 -4.63 6.34
CA LEU A 147 8.06 -4.48 7.71
C LEU A 147 7.82 -5.83 8.42
N ALA A 148 7.35 -6.84 7.69
CA ALA A 148 7.07 -8.15 8.26
C ALA A 148 8.34 -8.93 8.63
N VAL A 149 9.42 -8.76 7.86
CA VAL A 149 10.68 -9.51 8.06
C VAL A 149 11.65 -8.84 9.02
N ALA A 150 11.50 -7.54 9.25
CA ALA A 150 12.32 -6.80 10.20
C ALA A 150 12.19 -7.33 11.64
N PRO A 151 13.20 -7.13 12.51
CA PRO A 151 14.45 -6.41 12.24
C PRO A 151 15.59 -7.30 11.71
N SER A 152 15.43 -8.62 11.74
CA SER A 152 16.51 -9.59 11.51
C SER A 152 16.38 -10.39 10.22
N GLY A 153 15.32 -10.16 9.44
CA GLY A 153 15.11 -10.76 8.13
C GLY A 153 15.54 -9.83 7.01
N HIS A 154 15.35 -10.25 5.77
CA HIS A 154 15.79 -9.50 4.60
C HIS A 154 14.89 -9.72 3.39
N LEU A 155 14.60 -8.65 2.65
CA LEU A 155 13.92 -8.70 1.36
C LEU A 155 14.93 -8.48 0.22
N TYR A 156 15.01 -9.44 -0.69
CA TYR A 156 15.68 -9.28 -1.98
C TYR A 156 14.63 -9.09 -3.08
N THR A 157 14.41 -7.86 -3.52
CA THR A 157 13.42 -7.53 -4.54
C THR A 157 14.11 -7.28 -5.89
N HIS A 158 13.58 -7.86 -6.96
CA HIS A 158 14.18 -7.84 -8.29
C HIS A 158 13.26 -7.13 -9.27
N ASP A 159 13.81 -6.37 -10.21
CA ASP A 159 13.09 -5.84 -11.37
C ASP A 159 14.08 -5.67 -12.52
N ILE A 160 13.61 -5.85 -13.75
CA ILE A 160 14.44 -5.70 -14.95
C ILE A 160 14.68 -4.23 -15.31
N GLU A 161 13.80 -3.33 -14.83
CA GLU A 161 13.85 -1.91 -15.14
C GLU A 161 14.72 -1.14 -14.13
N GLU A 162 15.96 -0.86 -14.50
CA GLU A 162 16.95 -0.18 -13.66
C GLU A 162 16.44 1.14 -13.08
N SER A 163 15.75 1.95 -13.89
CA SER A 163 15.25 3.27 -13.45
C SER A 163 14.21 3.16 -12.33
N ARG A 164 13.48 2.03 -12.28
CA ARG A 164 12.48 1.74 -11.26
C ARG A 164 13.13 1.16 -10.01
N THR A 165 14.04 0.20 -10.18
CA THR A 165 14.80 -0.39 -9.07
C THR A 165 15.53 0.68 -8.27
N LYS A 166 16.22 1.61 -8.94
CA LYS A 166 16.91 2.73 -8.28
C LYS A 166 15.97 3.66 -7.51
N LYS A 167 14.77 3.91 -8.02
CA LYS A 167 13.76 4.73 -7.32
C LYS A 167 13.26 4.06 -6.06
N VAL A 168 12.92 2.77 -6.13
CA VAL A 168 12.45 2.02 -4.97
C VAL A 168 13.58 1.83 -3.94
N GLU A 169 14.82 1.63 -4.39
CA GLU A 169 15.99 1.60 -3.50
C GLU A 169 16.16 2.92 -2.74
N GLN A 170 15.96 4.05 -3.42
CA GLN A 170 15.99 5.37 -2.78
C GLN A 170 14.85 5.54 -1.78
N GLU A 171 13.63 5.09 -2.12
CA GLU A 171 12.49 5.09 -1.20
C GLU A 171 12.77 4.23 0.04
N PHE A 172 13.38 3.05 -0.09
CA PHE A 172 13.80 2.26 1.07
C PHE A 172 14.79 3.00 1.96
N LYS A 173 15.75 3.72 1.38
CA LYS A 173 16.70 4.55 2.16
C LYS A 173 15.98 5.68 2.90
N GLU A 174 15.09 6.40 2.22
CA GLU A 174 14.32 7.50 2.80
C GLU A 174 13.36 7.04 3.89
N HIS A 175 12.81 5.84 3.75
CA HIS A 175 11.92 5.21 4.72
C HIS A 175 12.68 4.35 5.75
N GLY A 176 14.03 4.37 5.69
CA GLY A 176 14.99 3.59 6.47
C GLY A 176 14.78 2.06 6.47
N LEU A 177 14.14 1.53 5.45
CA LEU A 177 14.02 0.10 5.20
C LEU A 177 15.28 -0.51 4.56
N ALA A 178 16.31 0.30 4.27
CA ALA A 178 17.53 -0.13 3.59
C ALA A 178 18.26 -1.29 4.28
N ASP A 179 18.26 -1.34 5.62
CA ASP A 179 18.98 -2.39 6.36
C ASP A 179 18.36 -3.79 6.19
N VAL A 180 17.07 -3.85 5.84
CA VAL A 180 16.31 -5.09 5.66
C VAL A 180 15.88 -5.31 4.20
N THR A 181 16.40 -4.52 3.26
CA THR A 181 16.03 -4.60 1.84
C THR A 181 17.24 -4.52 0.92
N THR A 182 17.14 -5.17 -0.23
CA THR A 182 18.08 -5.02 -1.34
C THR A 182 17.32 -5.08 -2.64
N ALA A 183 17.41 -4.00 -3.43
CA ALA A 183 16.80 -3.90 -4.74
C ALA A 183 17.83 -4.30 -5.81
N VAL A 184 17.48 -5.25 -6.67
CA VAL A 184 18.39 -5.89 -7.63
C VAL A 184 17.87 -5.71 -9.05
N VAL A 185 18.74 -5.23 -9.95
CA VAL A 185 18.42 -5.13 -11.38
C VAL A 185 18.78 -6.44 -12.05
N GLN A 186 17.81 -7.33 -12.24
CA GLN A 186 18.06 -8.68 -12.75
C GLN A 186 16.78 -9.31 -13.32
N ASN A 187 16.92 -10.15 -14.34
CA ASN A 187 15.80 -10.92 -14.88
C ASN A 187 15.72 -12.30 -14.21
N VAL A 188 14.76 -12.47 -13.30
CA VAL A 188 14.61 -13.73 -12.55
C VAL A 188 14.21 -14.93 -13.40
N CYS A 189 13.68 -14.71 -14.61
CA CYS A 189 13.30 -15.77 -15.54
C CYS A 189 14.50 -16.36 -16.30
N THR A 190 15.64 -15.65 -16.36
CA THR A 190 16.85 -16.09 -17.08
C THR A 190 18.05 -16.24 -16.15
N ASP A 191 18.25 -15.26 -15.28
CA ASP A 191 19.45 -15.12 -14.45
C ASP A 191 19.21 -15.68 -13.04
N GLY A 192 17.95 -15.91 -12.68
CA GLY A 192 17.51 -16.35 -11.37
C GLY A 192 17.49 -15.25 -10.31
N PHE A 193 17.55 -15.64 -9.04
CA PHE A 193 17.51 -14.71 -7.91
C PHE A 193 18.92 -14.41 -7.37
N PHE A 194 19.08 -13.26 -6.71
CA PHE A 194 20.34 -12.81 -6.12
C PHE A 194 20.91 -13.80 -5.08
N VAL A 195 20.04 -14.52 -4.38
CA VAL A 195 20.44 -15.52 -3.39
C VAL A 195 20.12 -16.94 -3.87
N THR A 196 20.94 -17.89 -3.44
CA THR A 196 20.75 -19.33 -3.68
C THR A 196 20.70 -20.05 -2.34
N ASN A 197 19.75 -20.98 -2.18
CA ASN A 197 19.59 -21.83 -1.00
C ASN A 197 19.48 -21.08 0.35
N ALA A 198 18.99 -19.84 0.33
CA ALA A 198 18.97 -18.95 1.50
C ALA A 198 17.59 -18.40 1.82
N CYS A 199 16.63 -18.48 0.89
CA CYS A 199 15.34 -17.83 1.02
C CYS A 199 14.31 -18.72 1.73
N ASP A 200 13.47 -18.12 2.57
CA ASP A 200 12.33 -18.77 3.24
C ASP A 200 11.04 -18.64 2.41
N GLY A 201 10.96 -17.68 1.49
CA GLY A 201 9.79 -17.52 0.62
C GLY A 201 10.04 -16.67 -0.62
N VAL A 202 9.45 -17.06 -1.75
CA VAL A 202 9.57 -16.36 -3.02
C VAL A 202 8.20 -15.87 -3.47
N PHE A 203 8.11 -14.61 -3.86
CA PHE A 203 6.95 -14.01 -4.50
C PHE A 203 7.21 -13.69 -5.97
N LEU A 204 6.26 -14.04 -6.84
CA LEU A 204 6.30 -13.81 -8.29
C LEU A 204 5.07 -13.02 -8.78
N ASP A 205 5.27 -11.76 -9.15
CA ASP A 205 4.40 -10.92 -9.98
C ASP A 205 5.17 -10.51 -11.25
N VAL A 206 5.27 -11.47 -12.18
CA VAL A 206 5.93 -11.31 -13.47
C VAL A 206 5.05 -11.90 -14.59
N PRO A 207 5.21 -11.50 -15.86
CA PRO A 207 4.35 -11.97 -16.95
C PRO A 207 4.41 -13.49 -17.21
N ALA A 208 5.60 -14.09 -17.02
CA ALA A 208 5.87 -15.51 -17.26
C ALA A 208 6.42 -16.19 -15.99
N PRO A 209 5.61 -16.33 -14.93
CA PRO A 209 6.10 -16.82 -13.64
C PRO A 209 6.65 -18.25 -13.73
N TRP A 210 6.14 -19.07 -14.66
CA TRP A 210 6.59 -20.44 -14.89
C TRP A 210 8.09 -20.53 -15.27
N GLU A 211 8.65 -19.51 -15.91
CA GLU A 211 10.09 -19.46 -16.24
C GLU A 211 10.94 -19.19 -14.99
N ALA A 212 10.40 -18.46 -14.02
CA ALA A 212 11.08 -18.15 -12.76
C ALA A 212 10.94 -19.28 -11.71
N VAL A 213 10.00 -20.22 -11.87
CA VAL A 213 9.76 -21.29 -10.89
C VAL A 213 11.01 -22.16 -10.61
N PRO A 214 11.79 -22.62 -11.61
CA PRO A 214 13.02 -23.37 -11.35
C PRO A 214 14.06 -22.55 -10.56
N HIS A 215 14.17 -21.26 -10.87
CA HIS A 215 15.06 -20.35 -10.16
C HIS A 215 14.60 -20.07 -8.73
N ALA A 216 13.28 -19.98 -8.51
CA ALA A 216 12.71 -19.87 -7.17
C ALA A 216 13.04 -21.09 -6.31
N ALA A 217 12.94 -22.30 -6.88
CA ALA A 217 13.34 -23.53 -6.18
C ALA A 217 14.83 -23.55 -5.81
N ALA A 218 15.70 -22.98 -6.65
CA ALA A 218 17.13 -22.83 -6.35
C ALA A 218 17.40 -21.78 -5.25
N ALA A 219 16.60 -20.71 -5.19
CA ALA A 219 16.72 -19.65 -4.20
C ALA A 219 16.28 -20.10 -2.78
N ILE A 220 15.23 -20.94 -2.71
CA ILE A 220 14.66 -21.42 -1.45
C ILE A 220 15.64 -22.34 -0.70
N SER A 221 15.71 -22.17 0.61
CA SER A 221 16.55 -22.98 1.50
C SER A 221 16.08 -24.44 1.51
N ARG A 222 16.98 -25.36 1.17
CA ARG A 222 16.79 -26.81 1.26
C ARG A 222 16.76 -27.31 2.69
N PHE A 223 17.39 -26.57 3.62
CA PHE A 223 17.43 -26.93 5.04
C PHE A 223 16.17 -26.46 5.77
N ARG A 224 15.76 -25.21 5.54
CA ARG A 224 14.60 -24.61 6.21
C ARG A 224 13.29 -24.82 5.45
N GLY A 225 13.36 -25.31 4.22
CA GLY A 225 12.23 -25.28 3.29
C GLY A 225 11.86 -23.83 2.94
N GLY A 226 10.70 -23.66 2.32
CA GLY A 226 10.16 -22.33 2.06
C GLY A 226 8.81 -22.35 1.39
N ARG A 227 8.36 -21.22 0.89
CA ARG A 227 7.08 -21.11 0.18
C ARG A 227 7.23 -20.32 -1.11
N LEU A 228 6.53 -20.73 -2.15
CA LEU A 228 6.43 -19.98 -3.39
C LEU A 228 4.99 -19.46 -3.52
N VAL A 229 4.85 -18.16 -3.74
CA VAL A 229 3.59 -17.52 -4.06
C VAL A 229 3.70 -16.84 -5.41
N SER A 230 2.84 -17.19 -6.36
CA SER A 230 2.76 -16.52 -7.66
C SER A 230 1.42 -15.84 -7.84
N PHE A 231 1.46 -14.64 -8.37
CA PHE A 231 0.32 -13.81 -8.69
C PHE A 231 0.12 -13.74 -10.21
N SER A 232 -1.09 -14.01 -10.69
CA SER A 232 -1.39 -13.94 -12.12
C SER A 232 -2.81 -13.47 -12.40
N PRO A 233 -3.00 -12.54 -13.37
CA PRO A 233 -4.33 -12.08 -13.76
C PRO A 233 -5.09 -13.12 -14.60
N CYS A 234 -4.40 -13.89 -15.45
CA CYS A 234 -5.03 -14.81 -16.40
C CYS A 234 -4.91 -16.27 -15.96
N ILE A 235 -5.95 -17.06 -16.16
CA ILE A 235 -6.01 -18.47 -15.72
C ILE A 235 -5.00 -19.35 -16.47
N GLU A 236 -4.65 -19.02 -17.70
CA GLU A 236 -3.67 -19.72 -18.51
C GLU A 236 -2.25 -19.57 -17.93
N GLN A 237 -1.96 -18.41 -17.34
CA GLN A 237 -0.68 -18.18 -16.64
C GLN A 237 -0.62 -19.05 -15.37
N VAL A 238 -1.71 -19.11 -14.63
CA VAL A 238 -1.86 -19.95 -13.42
C VAL A 238 -1.68 -21.42 -13.78
N GLN A 239 -2.33 -21.91 -14.84
CA GLN A 239 -2.22 -23.28 -15.30
C GLN A 239 -0.75 -23.67 -15.57
N ARG A 240 -0.04 -22.86 -16.34
CA ARG A 240 1.38 -23.09 -16.65
C ARG A 240 2.27 -23.04 -15.41
N ALA A 241 2.06 -22.05 -14.53
CA ALA A 241 2.81 -21.95 -13.28
C ALA A 241 2.61 -23.18 -12.40
N CYS A 242 1.36 -23.62 -12.19
CA CYS A 242 1.04 -24.83 -11.42
C CYS A 242 1.66 -26.09 -12.02
N GLU A 243 1.66 -26.22 -13.36
CA GLU A 243 2.30 -27.34 -14.05
C GLU A 243 3.81 -27.39 -13.76
N ILE A 244 4.52 -26.28 -13.99
CA ILE A 244 5.97 -26.22 -13.75
C ILE A 244 6.30 -26.38 -12.28
N MET A 245 5.50 -25.83 -11.36
CA MET A 245 5.69 -26.04 -9.91
C MET A 245 5.68 -27.53 -9.55
N ARG A 246 4.74 -28.30 -10.08
CA ARG A 246 4.69 -29.76 -9.85
C ARG A 246 5.87 -30.48 -10.49
N GLN A 247 6.27 -30.10 -11.71
CA GLN A 247 7.41 -30.70 -12.40
C GLN A 247 8.74 -30.46 -11.68
N VAL A 248 8.92 -29.27 -11.10
CA VAL A 248 10.10 -28.88 -10.32
C VAL A 248 10.11 -29.56 -8.93
N GLY A 249 8.98 -30.11 -8.49
CA GLY A 249 8.87 -30.89 -7.24
C GLY A 249 8.29 -30.12 -6.06
N PHE A 250 7.62 -28.99 -6.30
CA PHE A 250 6.83 -28.36 -5.26
C PHE A 250 5.58 -29.20 -4.93
N VAL A 251 5.22 -29.24 -3.65
CA VAL A 251 4.01 -29.88 -3.13
C VAL A 251 3.02 -28.83 -2.63
N GLN A 252 1.79 -29.26 -2.32
CA GLN A 252 0.70 -28.38 -1.86
C GLN A 252 0.43 -27.23 -2.84
N VAL A 253 0.39 -27.54 -4.14
CA VAL A 253 0.08 -26.56 -5.19
C VAL A 253 -1.41 -26.21 -5.14
N GLU A 254 -1.73 -25.06 -4.57
CA GLU A 254 -3.09 -24.56 -4.37
C GLU A 254 -3.28 -23.22 -5.10
N THR A 255 -4.51 -22.94 -5.57
CA THR A 255 -4.86 -21.67 -6.20
C THR A 255 -6.03 -21.03 -5.48
N VAL A 256 -5.90 -19.77 -5.05
CA VAL A 256 -6.94 -19.02 -4.34
C VAL A 256 -7.20 -17.65 -4.95
N GLU A 257 -8.40 -17.11 -4.78
CA GLU A 257 -8.79 -15.76 -5.16
C GLU A 257 -9.43 -15.04 -3.96
N ILE A 258 -9.14 -13.75 -3.79
CA ILE A 258 -9.79 -12.90 -2.79
C ILE A 258 -10.56 -11.76 -3.47
N VAL A 259 -11.81 -11.55 -3.05
CA VAL A 259 -12.68 -10.47 -3.56
C VAL A 259 -13.11 -9.56 -2.40
N PRO A 260 -12.40 -8.45 -2.16
CA PRO A 260 -12.70 -7.55 -1.04
C PRO A 260 -14.00 -6.75 -1.29
N ARG A 261 -14.73 -6.45 -0.21
CA ARG A 261 -15.91 -5.56 -0.24
C ARG A 261 -15.82 -4.51 0.86
N THR A 262 -16.02 -3.24 0.49
CA THR A 262 -16.08 -2.11 1.43
C THR A 262 -17.50 -1.60 1.52
N TYR A 263 -18.00 -1.40 2.74
CA TYR A 263 -19.35 -0.89 3.00
C TYR A 263 -19.28 0.54 3.50
N LYS A 264 -20.06 1.44 2.88
CA LYS A 264 -20.31 2.77 3.44
C LYS A 264 -21.46 2.66 4.42
N VAL A 265 -21.18 2.89 5.70
CA VAL A 265 -22.22 2.95 6.73
C VAL A 265 -22.91 4.31 6.63
N VAL A 266 -24.21 4.30 6.39
CA VAL A 266 -25.05 5.50 6.35
C VAL A 266 -26.23 5.32 7.29
N GLU A 267 -26.52 6.35 8.07
CA GLU A 267 -27.76 6.41 8.82
C GLU A 267 -28.89 6.82 7.87
N LEU A 268 -29.79 5.88 7.58
CA LEU A 268 -30.97 6.17 6.78
C LEU A 268 -32.06 6.66 7.71
N ALA A 269 -32.30 7.97 7.73
CA ALA A 269 -33.52 8.51 8.28
C ALA A 269 -34.69 7.96 7.45
N ARG A 270 -35.46 7.05 8.05
CA ARG A 270 -36.72 6.57 7.46
C ARG A 270 -37.80 7.55 7.89
N GLN A 271 -38.11 8.49 7.02
CA GLN A 271 -39.26 9.35 7.22
C GLN A 271 -40.53 8.50 7.00
N SER A 272 -41.41 8.47 7.99
CA SER A 272 -42.74 7.90 7.80
C SER A 272 -43.53 8.74 6.80
N LEU A 273 -44.53 8.15 6.13
CA LEU A 273 -45.39 8.89 5.22
C LEU A 273 -46.03 10.11 5.91
N ALA A 274 -46.44 9.97 7.17
CA ALA A 274 -47.00 11.06 7.96
C ALA A 274 -46.00 12.20 8.22
N GLU A 275 -44.73 11.89 8.50
CA GLU A 275 -43.69 12.90 8.65
C GLU A 275 -43.33 13.57 7.32
N PHE A 276 -43.42 12.84 6.21
CA PHE A 276 -43.22 13.38 4.86
C PHE A 276 -44.34 14.35 4.48
N GLU A 277 -45.59 13.95 4.68
CA GLU A 277 -46.77 14.78 4.48
C GLU A 277 -46.77 16.02 5.39
N ALA A 278 -46.36 15.89 6.66
CA ALA A 278 -46.21 17.02 7.57
C ALA A 278 -45.06 17.98 7.18
N SER A 279 -44.02 17.48 6.50
CA SER A 279 -42.94 18.31 5.94
C SER A 279 -43.29 18.97 4.61
N GLY A 280 -44.35 18.49 3.96
CA GLY A 280 -44.86 18.97 2.67
C GLY A 280 -45.65 20.28 2.79
N ASP A 281 -44.94 21.40 2.97
CA ASP A 281 -45.32 22.71 2.38
C ASP A 281 -44.23 23.81 2.54
N GLN A 282 -43.12 23.55 3.23
CA GLN A 282 -42.14 24.63 3.51
C GLN A 282 -41.23 24.98 2.31
N THR A 283 -41.06 24.09 1.33
CA THR A 283 -40.24 24.33 0.13
C THR A 283 -40.97 25.11 -0.96
N ALA A 284 -42.31 25.09 -1.02
CA ALA A 284 -43.08 25.85 -2.01
C ALA A 284 -43.16 27.36 -1.66
N VAL A 285 -43.17 27.71 -0.36
CA VAL A 285 -43.37 29.10 0.08
C VAL A 285 -42.11 29.97 -0.08
N GLN A 286 -40.90 29.40 -0.03
CA GLN A 286 -39.66 30.17 -0.22
C GLN A 286 -39.35 30.47 -1.69
N GLY A 287 -39.79 29.63 -2.63
CA GLY A 287 -39.66 29.88 -4.07
C GLY A 287 -40.53 31.05 -4.55
N ALA A 288 -41.74 31.19 -3.99
CA ALA A 288 -42.69 32.23 -4.38
C ALA A 288 -42.27 33.64 -3.93
N ARG A 289 -41.62 33.79 -2.76
CA ARG A 289 -41.16 35.11 -2.27
C ARG A 289 -39.98 35.68 -3.06
N SER A 290 -39.09 34.84 -3.61
CA SER A 290 -37.95 35.33 -4.40
C SER A 290 -38.30 35.70 -5.85
N GLY A 291 -39.39 35.13 -6.40
CA GLY A 291 -39.85 35.41 -7.76
C GLY A 291 -40.52 36.79 -7.90
N SER A 292 -41.28 37.21 -6.88
CA SER A 292 -42.00 38.50 -6.91
C SER A 292 -41.05 39.71 -6.84
N ASP A 293 -39.97 39.61 -6.08
CA ASP A 293 -38.98 40.69 -5.94
C ASP A 293 -38.08 40.83 -7.19
N ARG A 294 -37.80 39.72 -7.90
CA ARG A 294 -37.04 39.76 -9.17
C ARG A 294 -37.84 40.38 -10.32
N ILE A 295 -39.16 40.21 -10.36
CA ILE A 295 -40.03 40.79 -11.40
C ILE A 295 -40.22 42.31 -11.18
N ARG A 296 -40.31 42.78 -9.92
CA ARG A 296 -40.40 44.21 -9.61
C ARG A 296 -39.12 44.98 -9.95
N LYS A 297 -37.94 44.37 -9.74
CA LYS A 297 -36.66 45.03 -10.06
C LYS A 297 -36.42 45.21 -11.56
N ARG A 298 -36.84 44.25 -12.39
CA ARG A 298 -36.70 44.32 -13.86
C ARG A 298 -37.59 45.39 -14.51
N LYS A 299 -38.80 45.64 -14.00
CA LYS A 299 -39.69 46.69 -14.54
C LYS A 299 -39.21 48.11 -14.25
N LEU A 300 -38.49 48.34 -13.15
CA LEU A 300 -37.94 49.66 -12.79
C LEU A 300 -36.68 50.02 -13.60
N GLU A 301 -35.91 49.02 -14.04
CA GLU A 301 -34.71 49.25 -14.87
C GLU A 301 -35.05 49.53 -16.35
N GLU A 302 -36.17 49.00 -16.87
CA GLU A 302 -36.62 49.26 -18.24
C GLU A 302 -37.28 50.65 -18.44
N GLU A 303 -37.85 51.25 -17.40
CA GLU A 303 -38.47 52.60 -17.49
C GLU A 303 -37.47 53.76 -17.33
N THR A 304 -36.21 53.50 -16.97
CA THR A 304 -35.21 54.56 -16.72
C THR A 304 -34.20 54.73 -17.86
N THR A 305 -34.38 54.02 -18.99
CA THR A 305 -33.43 54.04 -20.13
C THR A 305 -34.09 54.31 -21.49
N GLY A 306 -35.20 55.06 -21.49
CA GLY A 306 -35.88 55.58 -22.69
C GLY A 306 -35.78 57.09 -22.79
#